data_AF-A0A9W9X6P2-F1
#
_entry.id   AF-A0A9W9X6P2-F1
#
_cell.length_a   1.000
_cell.length_b   1.000
_cell.length_c   1.000
_cell.angle_alpha   90.00
_cell.angle_beta   90.00
_cell.angle_gamma   90.00
#
_symmetry.space_group_name_H-M   'P 1'
#
loop_
_entity.id
_entity.type
_entity.pdbx_description
1 polymer ?
#
loop_
_entity_poly.entity_id
_entity_poly.type
_entity_poly.pdbx_seq_one_letter_code
_entity_poly.pdbx_strand_id
1 'polypeptide(L)'
;MPPTQNEIAQHFRTLRHPNHPHLHPPHQSRPPHHHGYAQDLPSLAALTKQVIALGAVGCNHEDVDNATGTLRPLDEAVARVRIVMQAARQVGCPDFVLNARTDVLFQGRDGRVEDAVERGKVRVLARELQGRVSVKMNLGGERQGMFLTAREIRELGVARVIVGPELWRIAMKAIREQAELVLSL
;
A
#
# COMPACT_ATOMS: atom_id res chain seq x y z
N MET A 1 -19.92 8.07 8.07
CA MET A 1 -20.73 7.45 7.00
C MET A 1 -19.76 6.97 5.92
N PRO A 2 -19.86 5.74 5.40
CA PRO A 2 -18.99 5.31 4.30
C PRO A 2 -19.22 6.20 3.07
N PRO A 3 -18.19 6.39 2.22
CA PRO A 3 -18.34 7.22 1.03
C PRO A 3 -19.43 6.66 0.12
N THR A 4 -20.15 7.55 -0.53
CA THR A 4 -21.16 7.21 -1.53
C THR A 4 -20.50 6.62 -2.78
N GLN A 5 -21.26 5.85 -3.55
CA GLN A 5 -20.82 5.36 -4.87
C GLN A 5 -20.36 6.50 -5.79
N ASN A 6 -20.96 7.70 -5.64
CA ASN A 6 -20.59 8.87 -6.43
C ASN A 6 -19.21 9.43 -6.04
N GLU A 7 -18.88 9.48 -4.74
CA GLU A 7 -17.57 9.94 -4.26
C GLU A 7 -16.45 8.96 -4.66
N ILE A 8 -16.72 7.65 -4.56
CA ILE A 8 -15.80 6.60 -5.01
C ILE A 8 -15.60 6.70 -6.53
N ALA A 9 -16.68 6.83 -7.30
CA ALA A 9 -16.62 6.94 -8.76
C ALA A 9 -15.90 8.22 -9.21
N GLN A 10 -16.11 9.36 -8.54
CA GLN A 10 -15.35 10.60 -8.80
C GLN A 10 -13.85 10.38 -8.58
N HIS A 11 -13.46 9.74 -7.47
CA HIS A 11 -12.05 9.41 -7.22
C HIS A 11 -11.48 8.47 -8.30
N PHE A 12 -12.19 7.43 -8.71
CA PHE A 12 -11.70 6.55 -9.79
C PHE A 12 -11.64 7.24 -11.16
N ARG A 13 -12.52 8.20 -11.43
CA ARG A 13 -12.49 8.98 -12.68
C ARG A 13 -11.29 9.93 -12.73
N THR A 14 -10.85 10.50 -11.61
CA THR A 14 -9.62 11.32 -11.58
C THR A 14 -8.35 10.48 -11.75
N LEU A 15 -8.41 9.18 -11.45
CA LEU A 15 -7.28 8.24 -11.59
C LEU A 15 -7.11 7.68 -13.02
N ARG A 16 -8.09 7.84 -13.92
CA ARG A 16 -7.99 7.34 -15.31
C ARG A 16 -7.69 8.50 -16.27
N HIS A 17 -6.47 8.53 -16.81
CA HIS A 17 -6.19 9.36 -17.99
C HIS A 17 -6.76 8.65 -19.23
N PRO A 18 -7.55 9.32 -20.10
CA PRO A 18 -8.23 8.69 -21.25
C PRO A 18 -7.28 7.91 -22.16
N ASN A 19 -6.04 8.39 -22.29
CA ASN A 19 -5.01 7.81 -23.17
C ASN A 19 -4.00 6.92 -22.44
N HIS A 20 -4.04 6.85 -21.10
CA HIS A 20 -3.09 6.09 -20.29
C HIS A 20 -3.78 5.43 -19.10
N PRO A 21 -4.44 4.27 -19.31
CA PRO A 21 -5.27 3.62 -18.30
C PRO A 21 -4.51 3.04 -17.08
N HIS A 22 -3.18 3.09 -17.09
CA HIS A 22 -2.31 2.52 -16.04
C HIS A 22 -1.53 3.57 -15.23
N LEU A 23 -1.68 4.85 -15.54
CA LEU A 23 -0.96 5.94 -14.86
C LEU A 23 -1.82 6.52 -13.73
N HIS A 24 -1.40 6.30 -12.48
CA HIS A 24 -1.97 7.01 -11.34
C HIS A 24 -1.47 8.47 -11.31
N PRO A 25 -2.34 9.48 -11.14
CA PRO A 25 -1.91 10.87 -10.96
C PRO A 25 -1.05 11.04 -9.69
N PRO A 26 -0.14 12.02 -9.67
CA PRO A 26 0.71 12.29 -8.53
C PRO A 26 -0.11 12.67 -7.28
N HIS A 27 0.44 12.30 -6.13
CA HIS A 27 -0.13 12.43 -4.79
C HIS A 27 -0.23 13.91 -4.33
N GLN A 28 -1.02 14.74 -5.00
CA GLN A 28 -1.33 16.09 -4.55
C GLN A 28 -2.83 16.20 -4.30
N SER A 29 -3.17 16.56 -3.06
CA SER A 29 -4.51 16.65 -2.46
C SER A 29 -5.22 15.31 -2.17
N ARG A 30 -4.76 14.61 -1.13
CA ARG A 30 -5.62 13.62 -0.46
C ARG A 30 -6.62 14.44 0.37
N PRO A 31 -7.94 14.45 0.07
CA PRO A 31 -8.90 15.07 0.96
C PRO A 31 -8.77 14.45 2.36
N PRO A 32 -9.02 15.22 3.44
CA PRO A 32 -8.67 14.87 4.82
C PRO A 32 -9.38 13.63 5.38
N HIS A 33 -10.10 12.85 4.56
CA HIS A 33 -11.01 11.78 4.98
C HIS A 33 -10.77 10.41 4.32
N HIS A 34 -9.62 10.18 3.67
CA HIS A 34 -9.26 8.82 3.24
C HIS A 34 -8.78 7.96 4.42
N HIS A 35 -9.59 7.94 5.49
CA HIS A 35 -9.50 6.96 6.54
C HIS A 35 -10.25 5.74 6.06
N GLY A 36 -9.53 4.70 5.60
CA GLY A 36 -10.07 3.40 5.12
C GLY A 36 -11.60 3.34 5.04
N TYR A 37 -12.13 3.49 3.83
CA TYR A 37 -13.56 3.75 3.55
C TYR A 37 -14.59 2.77 4.17
N ALA A 38 -14.12 1.62 4.67
CA ALA A 38 -14.92 0.64 5.39
C ALA A 38 -14.27 0.31 6.74
N GLN A 39 -15.04 0.44 7.82
CA GLN A 39 -14.55 0.19 9.18
C GLN A 39 -14.67 -1.30 9.56
N ASP A 40 -15.78 -1.94 9.19
CA ASP A 40 -16.05 -3.36 9.43
C ASP A 40 -15.93 -4.24 8.16
N LEU A 41 -15.91 -5.56 8.35
CA LEU A 41 -15.77 -6.54 7.27
C LEU A 41 -16.96 -6.53 6.29
N PRO A 42 -18.24 -6.48 6.72
CA PRO A 42 -19.38 -6.34 5.81
C PRO A 42 -19.30 -5.11 4.89
N SER A 43 -18.99 -3.95 5.45
CA SER A 43 -18.82 -2.70 4.71
C SER A 43 -17.67 -2.80 3.72
N LEU A 44 -16.57 -3.46 4.09
CA LEU A 44 -15.41 -3.68 3.22
C LEU A 44 -15.76 -4.61 2.04
N ALA A 45 -16.55 -5.65 2.30
CA ALA A 45 -17.06 -6.54 1.27
C ALA A 45 -17.96 -5.79 0.27
N ALA A 46 -18.90 -4.99 0.78
CA ALA A 46 -19.81 -4.19 -0.04
C ALA A 46 -19.04 -3.19 -0.91
N LEU A 47 -18.09 -2.46 -0.32
CA LEU A 47 -17.23 -1.52 -1.02
C LEU A 47 -16.41 -2.21 -2.12
N THR A 48 -15.84 -3.39 -1.83
CA THR A 48 -15.09 -4.17 -2.82
C THR A 48 -15.93 -4.49 -4.05
N LYS A 49 -17.18 -4.94 -3.86
CA LYS A 49 -18.11 -5.22 -4.96
C LYS A 49 -18.44 -3.96 -5.75
N GLN A 50 -18.61 -2.82 -5.08
CA GLN A 50 -18.88 -1.54 -5.72
C GLN A 50 -17.72 -1.07 -6.59
N VAL A 51 -16.48 -1.13 -6.10
CA VAL A 51 -15.33 -0.69 -6.90
C VAL A 51 -15.10 -1.61 -8.11
N ILE A 52 -15.37 -2.91 -7.98
CA ILE A 52 -15.32 -3.85 -9.10
C ILE A 52 -16.41 -3.51 -10.14
N ALA A 53 -17.64 -3.20 -9.70
CA ALA A 53 -18.71 -2.76 -10.59
C ALA A 53 -18.37 -1.45 -11.35
N LEU A 54 -17.52 -0.60 -10.76
CA LEU A 54 -16.96 0.60 -11.40
C LEU A 54 -15.76 0.29 -12.33
N GLY A 55 -15.43 -0.99 -12.51
CA GLY A 55 -14.37 -1.47 -13.40
C GLY A 55 -12.97 -1.48 -12.78
N ALA A 56 -12.84 -1.46 -11.45
CA ALA A 56 -11.56 -1.71 -10.79
C ALA A 56 -11.20 -3.20 -10.87
N VAL A 57 -9.96 -3.49 -11.28
CA VAL A 57 -9.42 -4.86 -11.36
C VAL A 57 -8.47 -5.18 -10.20
N GLY A 58 -8.31 -4.25 -9.26
CA GLY A 58 -7.45 -4.39 -8.09
C GLY A 58 -7.52 -3.18 -7.17
N CYS A 59 -6.92 -3.29 -5.98
CA CYS A 59 -6.76 -2.17 -5.05
C CYS A 59 -5.56 -2.35 -4.12
N ASN A 60 -5.14 -1.26 -3.47
CA ASN A 60 -4.21 -1.30 -2.35
C ASN A 60 -5.00 -1.40 -1.04
N HIS A 61 -4.56 -2.25 -0.12
CA HIS A 61 -5.16 -2.39 1.21
C HIS A 61 -4.08 -2.38 2.28
N GLU A 62 -4.17 -1.45 3.22
CA GLU A 62 -3.19 -1.23 4.28
C GLU A 62 -3.67 -1.87 5.60
N ASP A 63 -2.73 -2.38 6.41
CA ASP A 63 -3.01 -2.90 7.75
C ASP A 63 -3.07 -1.82 8.84
N VAL A 64 -2.95 -0.54 8.47
CA VAL A 64 -3.12 0.60 9.39
C VAL A 64 -4.57 0.98 9.51
N ASP A 65 -5.08 1.05 10.73
CA ASP A 65 -6.28 1.79 11.00
C ASP A 65 -6.02 3.28 10.84
N ASN A 66 -6.57 3.85 9.78
CA ASN A 66 -6.39 5.26 9.48
C ASN A 66 -7.14 6.18 10.45
N ALA A 67 -8.10 5.67 11.23
CA ALA A 67 -8.79 6.46 12.25
C ALA A 67 -7.89 6.71 13.46
N THR A 68 -7.12 5.70 13.85
CA THR A 68 -6.21 5.75 15.00
C THR A 68 -4.76 6.03 14.61
N GLY A 69 -4.41 5.83 13.34
CA GLY A 69 -3.05 5.85 12.84
C GLY A 69 -2.21 4.64 13.26
N THR A 70 -2.81 3.60 13.85
CA THR A 70 -2.08 2.44 14.40
C THR A 70 -2.26 1.19 13.56
N LEU A 71 -1.30 0.25 13.63
CA LEU A 71 -1.47 -1.07 13.02
C LEU A 71 -2.67 -1.81 13.62
N ARG A 72 -3.43 -2.48 12.75
CA ARG A 72 -4.44 -3.44 13.15
C ARG A 72 -3.80 -4.70 13.74
N PRO A 73 -4.51 -5.41 14.63
CA PRO A 73 -4.18 -6.78 14.99
C PRO A 73 -4.00 -7.67 13.75
N LEU A 74 -3.09 -8.65 13.82
CA LEU A 74 -2.75 -9.50 12.67
C LEU A 74 -3.94 -10.29 12.14
N ASP A 75 -4.75 -10.84 13.06
CA ASP A 75 -5.98 -11.56 12.76
C ASP A 75 -7.01 -10.67 12.05
N GLU A 76 -7.15 -9.41 12.48
CA GLU A 76 -7.99 -8.43 11.79
C GLU A 76 -7.46 -8.14 10.37
N ALA A 77 -6.16 -7.86 10.23
CA ALA A 77 -5.54 -7.59 8.93
C ALA A 77 -5.74 -8.76 7.94
N VAL A 78 -5.56 -10.01 8.40
CA VAL A 78 -5.80 -11.22 7.61
C VAL A 78 -7.30 -11.36 7.25
N ALA A 79 -8.21 -11.13 8.20
CA ALA A 79 -9.65 -11.21 7.95
C ALA A 79 -10.12 -10.20 6.89
N ARG A 80 -9.58 -8.98 6.95
CA ARG A 80 -9.89 -7.91 5.97
C ARG A 80 -9.41 -8.26 4.56
N VAL A 81 -8.22 -8.84 4.44
CA VAL A 81 -7.76 -9.32 3.13
C VAL A 81 -8.66 -10.46 2.62
N ARG A 82 -8.99 -11.43 3.46
CA ARG A 82 -9.86 -12.55 3.07
C ARG A 82 -11.23 -12.08 2.60
N ILE A 83 -11.84 -11.12 3.28
CA ILE A 83 -13.17 -10.63 2.89
C ILE A 83 -13.16 -9.89 1.55
N VAL A 84 -12.09 -9.14 1.24
CA VAL A 84 -11.91 -8.50 -0.07
C VAL A 84 -11.81 -9.55 -1.18
N MET A 85 -10.95 -10.55 -1.01
CA MET A 85 -10.79 -11.63 -2.00
C MET A 85 -12.07 -12.44 -2.18
N GLN A 86 -12.80 -12.72 -1.10
CA GLN A 86 -14.09 -13.41 -1.15
C GLN A 86 -15.13 -12.58 -1.89
N ALA A 87 -15.24 -11.28 -1.56
CA ALA A 87 -16.18 -10.37 -2.20
C ALA A 87 -15.92 -10.25 -3.71
N ALA A 88 -14.66 -10.21 -4.12
CA ALA A 88 -14.27 -10.18 -5.54
C ALA A 88 -14.69 -11.46 -6.29
N ARG A 89 -14.45 -12.64 -5.70
CA ARG A 89 -14.91 -13.92 -6.26
C ARG A 89 -16.43 -13.98 -6.42
N GLN A 90 -17.17 -13.47 -5.43
CA GLN A 90 -18.64 -13.47 -5.45
C GLN A 90 -19.25 -12.66 -6.61
N VAL A 91 -18.53 -11.67 -7.14
CA VAL A 91 -18.98 -10.85 -8.28
C VAL A 91 -18.28 -11.20 -9.59
N GLY A 92 -17.70 -12.41 -9.68
CA GLY A 92 -17.11 -12.91 -10.92
C GLY A 92 -15.73 -12.34 -11.25
N CYS A 93 -15.01 -11.76 -10.27
CA CYS A 93 -13.65 -11.25 -10.44
C CYS A 93 -12.64 -12.05 -9.58
N PRO A 94 -12.40 -13.35 -9.89
CA PRO A 94 -11.49 -14.18 -9.10
C PRO A 94 -10.02 -13.74 -9.19
N ASP A 95 -9.67 -13.04 -10.27
CA ASP A 95 -8.32 -12.51 -10.54
C ASP A 95 -8.09 -11.09 -10.00
N PHE A 96 -9.01 -10.59 -9.17
CA PHE A 96 -8.86 -9.27 -8.57
C PHE A 96 -7.52 -9.13 -7.85
N VAL A 97 -6.74 -8.12 -8.25
CA VAL A 97 -5.38 -7.92 -7.77
C VAL A 97 -5.40 -7.08 -6.50
N LEU A 98 -5.42 -7.76 -5.35
CA LEU A 98 -5.25 -7.11 -4.07
C LEU A 98 -3.76 -6.94 -3.75
N ASN A 99 -3.36 -5.69 -3.56
CA ASN A 99 -2.06 -5.34 -3.04
C ASN A 99 -2.16 -5.11 -1.52
N ALA A 100 -1.99 -6.18 -0.74
CA ALA A 100 -1.96 -6.07 0.71
C ALA A 100 -0.63 -5.42 1.12
N ARG A 101 -0.67 -4.17 1.54
CA ARG A 101 0.47 -3.42 2.04
C ARG A 101 0.49 -3.54 3.56
N THR A 102 1.64 -3.91 4.10
CA THR A 102 1.88 -3.82 5.54
C THR A 102 2.71 -2.58 5.83
N ASP A 103 2.23 -1.76 6.75
CA ASP A 103 2.93 -0.57 7.21
C ASP A 103 3.68 -0.81 8.52
N VAL A 104 3.83 -2.07 8.91
CA VAL A 104 4.55 -2.47 10.13
C VAL A 104 5.94 -1.82 10.20
N LEU A 105 6.63 -1.74 9.06
CA LEU A 105 7.97 -1.15 8.95
C LEU A 105 7.97 0.39 8.96
N PHE A 106 6.81 1.03 8.79
CA PHE A 106 6.66 2.47 8.87
C PHE A 106 6.26 2.94 10.28
N GLN A 107 5.75 2.04 11.13
CA GLN A 107 5.34 2.31 12.51
C GLN A 107 6.39 1.92 13.57
N GLY A 108 7.39 1.11 13.22
CA GLY A 108 8.48 0.76 14.11
C GLY A 108 9.28 1.98 14.59
N ARG A 109 9.75 1.95 15.84
CA ARG A 109 10.68 2.97 16.38
C ARG A 109 11.90 3.03 15.46
N ASP A 110 12.19 4.22 14.94
CA ASP A 110 13.34 4.50 14.07
C ASP A 110 13.38 3.75 12.71
N GLY A 111 12.27 3.12 12.29
CA GLY A 111 12.12 2.48 10.98
C GLY A 111 13.06 1.29 10.71
N ARG A 112 13.72 0.79 11.76
CA ARG A 112 14.58 -0.39 11.69
C ARG A 112 13.74 -1.64 11.93
N VAL A 113 13.87 -2.60 11.01
CA VAL A 113 13.22 -3.90 11.12
C VAL A 113 14.06 -4.78 12.03
N GLU A 114 14.18 -4.44 13.31
CA GLU A 114 14.91 -5.26 14.28
C GLU A 114 13.97 -6.27 14.94
N ASP A 115 12.66 -6.01 14.93
CA ASP A 115 11.68 -6.82 15.62
C ASP A 115 11.28 -8.08 14.84
N ALA A 116 11.58 -9.24 15.44
CA ALA A 116 11.19 -10.55 14.94
C ALA A 116 9.67 -10.70 14.80
N VAL A 117 8.89 -9.98 15.61
CA VAL A 117 7.42 -9.96 15.55
C VAL A 117 6.93 -9.34 14.25
N GLU A 118 7.53 -8.23 13.83
CA GLU A 118 7.16 -7.54 12.58
C GLU A 118 7.43 -8.42 11.37
N ARG A 119 8.63 -9.02 11.29
CA ARG A 119 8.96 -10.00 10.24
C ARG A 119 8.05 -11.24 10.29
N GLY A 120 7.66 -11.68 11.47
CA GLY A 120 6.71 -12.77 11.67
C GLY A 120 5.35 -12.46 11.02
N LYS A 121 4.81 -11.26 11.24
CA LYS A 121 3.56 -10.78 10.62
C LYS A 121 3.67 -10.75 9.10
N VAL A 122 4.77 -10.18 8.56
CA VAL A 122 5.01 -10.15 7.10
C VAL A 122 5.04 -11.56 6.52
N ARG A 123 5.73 -12.50 7.18
CA ARG A 123 5.83 -13.89 6.71
C ARG A 123 4.47 -14.59 6.72
N VAL A 124 3.64 -14.37 7.75
CA VAL A 124 2.28 -14.91 7.81
C VAL A 124 1.45 -14.33 6.67
N LEU A 125 1.45 -13.01 6.48
CA LEU A 125 0.72 -12.36 5.39
C LEU A 125 1.19 -12.86 4.02
N ALA A 126 2.50 -12.95 3.80
CA ALA A 126 3.06 -13.48 2.55
C ALA A 126 2.59 -14.91 2.29
N ARG A 127 2.58 -15.79 3.31
CA ARG A 127 2.08 -17.16 3.16
C ARG A 127 0.59 -17.19 2.84
N GLU A 128 -0.24 -16.51 3.64
CA GLU A 128 -1.70 -16.50 3.47
C GLU A 128 -2.11 -15.90 2.11
N LEU A 129 -1.29 -15.00 1.57
CA LEU A 129 -1.54 -14.30 0.31
C LEU A 129 -0.70 -14.83 -0.85
N GLN A 130 -0.02 -15.96 -0.68
CA GLN A 130 0.80 -16.59 -1.72
C GLN A 130 1.80 -15.59 -2.35
N GLY A 131 2.46 -14.81 -1.50
CA GLY A 131 3.42 -13.78 -1.85
C GLY A 131 2.81 -12.44 -2.31
N ARG A 132 1.48 -12.33 -2.47
CA ARG A 132 0.78 -11.11 -2.93
C ARG A 132 0.61 -10.05 -1.84
N VAL A 133 1.63 -9.90 -1.01
CA VAL A 133 1.79 -8.80 -0.06
C VAL A 133 2.87 -7.86 -0.63
N SER A 134 2.74 -6.55 -0.41
CA SER A 134 3.79 -5.59 -0.69
C SER A 134 4.43 -5.10 0.58
N VAL A 135 5.76 -5.04 0.54
CA VAL A 135 6.58 -4.43 1.60
C VAL A 135 7.44 -3.31 1.00
N LYS A 136 7.85 -2.36 1.84
CA LYS A 136 8.77 -1.33 1.41
C LYS A 136 10.19 -1.88 1.34
N MET A 137 10.87 -1.61 0.24
CA MET A 137 12.25 -1.98 0.02
C MET A 137 13.20 -0.88 0.48
N ASN A 138 14.31 -1.29 1.08
CA ASN A 138 15.45 -0.46 1.38
C ASN A 138 16.26 -0.22 0.09
N LEU A 139 16.46 1.05 -0.27
CA LEU A 139 17.23 1.47 -1.44
C LEU A 139 18.61 2.06 -1.08
N GLY A 140 19.01 1.99 0.19
CA GLY A 140 20.24 2.59 0.70
C GLY A 140 20.12 4.12 0.91
N GLY A 141 21.27 4.80 0.90
CA GLY A 141 21.37 6.24 1.13
C GLY A 141 21.19 6.64 2.60
N GLU A 142 20.64 7.83 2.85
CA GLU A 142 20.44 8.36 4.22
C GLU A 142 19.46 7.55 5.07
N ARG A 143 18.70 6.65 4.44
CA ARG A 143 17.78 5.71 5.10
C ARG A 143 18.34 4.29 5.12
N GLN A 144 19.65 4.12 4.96
CA GLN A 144 20.30 2.82 5.05
C GLN A 144 20.06 2.18 6.42
N GLY A 145 19.55 0.94 6.41
CA GLY A 145 19.11 0.22 7.62
C GLY A 145 17.62 0.36 7.91
N MET A 146 16.90 1.23 7.20
CA MET A 146 15.43 1.28 7.25
C MET A 146 14.82 0.33 6.21
N PHE A 147 13.71 -0.32 6.57
CA PHE A 147 12.98 -1.29 5.72
C PHE A 147 13.82 -2.53 5.31
N LEU A 148 13.26 -3.37 4.42
CA LEU A 148 13.82 -4.68 4.06
C LEU A 148 14.73 -4.61 2.83
N THR A 149 15.85 -5.32 2.87
CA THR A 149 16.70 -5.58 1.70
C THR A 149 16.03 -6.55 0.72
N ALA A 150 16.48 -6.56 -0.55
CA ALA A 150 15.99 -7.52 -1.55
C ALA A 150 16.13 -8.99 -1.10
N ARG A 151 17.20 -9.30 -0.35
CA ARG A 151 17.44 -10.63 0.20
C ARG A 151 16.38 -11.01 1.23
N GLU A 152 16.12 -10.13 2.20
CA GLU A 152 15.11 -10.38 3.24
C GLU A 152 13.70 -10.49 2.66
N ILE A 153 13.36 -9.65 1.67
CA ILE A 153 12.08 -9.71 0.95
C ILE A 153 11.88 -11.10 0.31
N ARG A 154 12.92 -11.61 -0.37
CA ARG A 154 12.91 -12.95 -0.97
C ARG A 154 12.77 -14.04 0.09
N GLU A 155 13.50 -13.95 1.19
CA GLU A 155 13.44 -14.93 2.31
C GLU A 155 12.09 -14.90 3.04
N LEU A 156 11.37 -13.79 3.00
CA LEU A 156 10.01 -13.65 3.54
C LEU A 156 8.93 -14.20 2.57
N GLY A 157 9.30 -14.57 1.34
CA GLY A 157 8.36 -15.09 0.35
C GLY A 157 7.46 -14.02 -0.27
N VAL A 158 7.89 -12.76 -0.24
CA VAL A 158 7.14 -11.63 -0.77
C VAL A 158 7.40 -11.48 -2.27
N ALA A 159 6.34 -11.32 -3.07
CA ALA A 159 6.42 -11.26 -4.53
C ALA A 159 6.36 -9.83 -5.10
N ARG A 160 6.03 -8.82 -4.27
CA ARG A 160 5.89 -7.42 -4.71
C ARG A 160 6.61 -6.45 -3.76
N VAL A 161 7.28 -5.46 -4.35
CA VAL A 161 8.04 -4.44 -3.59
C VAL A 161 7.52 -3.04 -3.88
N ILE A 162 7.55 -2.19 -2.86
CA ILE A 162 7.25 -0.77 -2.96
C ILE A 162 8.53 0.02 -2.74
N VAL A 163 8.84 0.93 -3.66
CA VAL A 163 9.97 1.87 -3.54
C VAL A 163 9.53 3.27 -3.09
N GLY A 164 8.22 3.56 -3.16
CA GLY A 164 7.66 4.86 -2.77
C GLY A 164 8.36 6.03 -3.47
N PRO A 165 8.46 7.21 -2.83
CA PRO A 165 9.16 8.36 -3.38
C PRO A 165 10.69 8.28 -3.24
N GLU A 166 11.26 7.17 -2.77
CA GLU A 166 12.68 7.12 -2.41
C GLU A 166 13.60 7.33 -3.62
N LEU A 167 13.27 6.77 -4.79
CA LEU A 167 14.03 7.02 -6.03
C LEU A 167 14.02 8.49 -6.42
N TRP A 168 12.88 9.16 -6.28
CA TRP A 168 12.77 10.60 -6.52
C TRP A 168 13.63 11.38 -5.53
N ARG A 169 13.62 11.02 -4.24
CA ARG A 169 14.46 11.69 -3.23
C ARG A 169 15.94 11.52 -3.50
N ILE A 170 16.37 10.31 -3.88
CA ILE A 170 17.76 10.03 -4.27
C ILE A 170 18.15 10.91 -5.46
N ALA A 171 17.31 10.98 -6.49
CA ALA A 171 17.56 11.83 -7.66
C ALA A 171 17.61 13.33 -7.32
N MET A 172 16.67 13.82 -6.50
CA MET A 172 16.62 15.23 -6.09
C MET A 172 17.80 15.62 -5.19
N LYS A 173 18.32 14.68 -4.38
CA LYS A 173 19.54 14.90 -3.61
C LYS A 173 20.74 15.13 -4.53
N ALA A 174 20.93 14.28 -5.54
CA ALA A 174 22.02 14.45 -6.51
C ALA A 174 21.92 15.79 -7.26
N ILE A 175 20.70 16.22 -7.64
CA ILE A 175 20.47 17.53 -8.26
C ILE A 175 20.84 18.67 -7.30
N ARG A 176 20.43 18.58 -6.03
CA ARG A 176 20.76 19.57 -5.00
C ARG A 176 22.28 19.72 -4.83
N GLU A 177 22.99 18.60 -4.70
CA GLU A 177 24.46 18.60 -4.52
C GLU A 177 25.15 19.31 -5.70
N GLN A 178 24.71 19.07 -6.93
CA GLN A 178 25.24 19.77 -8.10
C GLN A 178 24.86 21.26 -8.13
N ALA A 179 23.64 21.61 -7.74
CA ALA A 179 23.22 23.01 -7.66
C ALA A 179 24.03 23.78 -6.62
N GLU A 180 24.32 23.18 -5.47
CA GLU A 180 25.15 23.78 -4.42
C GLU A 180 26.58 24.04 -4.92
N LEU A 181 27.18 23.11 -5.68
CA LEU A 181 28.48 23.33 -6.31
C LEU A 181 28.47 24.52 -7.26
N VAL A 182 27.47 24.60 -8.15
CA VAL A 182 27.31 25.70 -9.12
C VAL A 182 27.12 27.04 -8.42
N LEU A 183 26.37 27.08 -7.31
CA LEU A 183 26.08 28.29 -6.53
C LEU A 183 27.20 28.67 -5.54
N SER A 184 28.13 27.76 -5.27
CA SER A 184 29.30 27.99 -4.40
C SER A 184 30.53 28.53 -5.13
N LEU A 185 30.43 28.69 -6.46
CA LEU A 185 31.32 29.51 -7.29
C LEU A 185 30.95 31.00 -7.15
#